data_AF-A0A3L7QQR0-F1
#
_entry.id   AF-A0A3L7QQR0-F1
#
_cell.length_a   1.000
_cell.length_b   1.000
_cell.length_c   1.000
_cell.angle_alpha   90.00
_cell.angle_beta   90.00
_cell.angle_gamma   90.00
#
_symmetry.space_group_name_H-M   'P 1'
#
loop_
_entity.id
_entity.type
_entity.pdbx_description
1 polymer ?
#
loop_
_entity_poly.entity_id
_entity_poly.type
_entity_poly.pdbx_seq_one_letter_code
_entity_poly.pdbx_strand_id
1 'polypeptide(L)'
;MTEPEEADDSLEKEELYSSYLDGELTEEEAREFEAKLASSPEERANFQAMKKTWEMLDYLPKPDVTMAFTAKTMEKMRALSNPTIAIKEYSYGDRRLLVAAVLLILFVGGFGIGSYSLRKTVSIEEEIIRNFGLYENKKIYEQIENIEFLKKLDAPDLFGQDPSGL
;
A
#
# COMPACT_ATOMS: atom_id res chain seq x y z
N MET A 1 -2.05 36.09 -16.22
CA MET A 1 -2.21 36.51 -14.82
C MET A 1 -2.69 35.27 -14.05
N THR A 2 -1.77 34.45 -13.54
CA THR A 2 -1.28 34.36 -12.13
C THR A 2 -2.31 33.76 -11.17
N GLU A 3 -2.15 32.47 -10.83
CA GLU A 3 -2.49 31.87 -9.52
C GLU A 3 -2.15 30.35 -9.53
N PRO A 4 -0.94 29.98 -9.10
CA PRO A 4 -0.77 28.77 -8.30
C PRO A 4 0.07 28.97 -7.01
N GLU A 5 0.31 30.21 -6.59
CA GLU A 5 1.26 30.54 -5.49
C GLU A 5 0.69 30.27 -4.07
N GLU A 6 -0.64 30.32 -3.86
CA GLU A 6 -1.21 30.18 -2.50
C GLU A 6 -1.13 28.76 -1.90
N ALA A 7 -1.16 27.71 -2.71
CA ALA A 7 -1.18 26.34 -2.20
C ALA A 7 0.15 25.97 -1.53
N ASP A 8 1.26 26.47 -2.05
CA ASP A 8 2.62 26.20 -1.57
C ASP A 8 2.84 26.80 -0.17
N ASP A 9 2.46 28.07 0.00
CA ASP A 9 2.58 28.81 1.28
C ASP A 9 1.71 28.21 2.40
N SER A 10 0.61 27.53 2.06
CA SER A 10 -0.21 26.82 3.06
C SER A 10 0.47 25.55 3.58
N LEU A 11 1.13 24.79 2.70
CA LEU A 11 1.82 23.55 3.05
C LEU A 11 3.08 23.83 3.87
N GLU A 12 3.86 24.85 3.48
CA GLU A 12 5.03 25.29 4.25
C GLU A 12 4.65 25.73 5.67
N LYS A 13 3.49 26.37 5.85
CA LYS A 13 2.98 26.74 7.19
C LYS A 13 2.58 25.54 8.01
N GLU A 14 1.88 24.57 7.42
CA GLU A 14 1.49 23.34 8.12
C GLU A 14 2.70 22.52 8.55
N GLU A 15 3.71 22.43 7.70
CA GLU A 15 5.00 21.79 8.01
C GLU A 15 5.69 22.51 9.18
N LEU A 16 5.81 23.84 9.12
CA LEU A 16 6.39 24.65 10.20
C LEU A 16 5.66 24.46 11.54
N TYR A 17 4.33 24.39 11.52
CA TYR A 17 3.53 24.14 12.72
C TYR A 17 3.79 22.73 13.29
N SER A 18 3.88 21.72 12.42
CA SER A 18 4.18 20.33 12.81
C SER A 18 5.58 20.24 13.42
N SER A 19 6.59 20.80 12.76
CA SER A 19 7.99 20.80 13.22
C SER A 19 8.20 21.54 14.54
N TYR A 20 7.34 22.51 14.88
CA TYR A 20 7.35 23.12 16.20
C TYR A 20 6.73 22.20 17.27
N LEU A 21 5.69 21.43 16.93
CA LEU A 21 4.99 20.54 17.86
C LEU A 21 5.80 19.27 18.20
N ASP A 22 6.55 18.73 17.24
CA ASP A 22 7.45 17.59 17.46
C ASP A 22 8.81 17.99 18.07
N GLY A 23 9.15 19.28 18.03
CA GLY A 23 10.39 19.83 18.54
C GLY A 23 11.59 19.66 17.59
N GLU A 24 11.34 19.48 16.29
CA GLU A 24 12.38 19.39 15.26
C GLU A 24 12.99 20.76 14.87
N LEU A 25 12.34 21.87 15.22
CA LEU A 25 12.90 23.21 15.01
C LEU A 25 14.11 23.49 15.91
N THR A 26 15.11 24.16 15.35
CA THR A 26 16.24 24.69 16.13
C THR A 26 15.78 25.80 17.07
N GLU A 27 16.60 26.13 18.08
CA GLU A 27 16.26 27.17 19.06
C GLU A 27 16.10 28.57 18.42
N GLU A 28 16.81 28.83 17.31
CA GLU A 28 16.67 30.07 16.55
C GLU A 28 15.35 30.11 15.78
N GLU A 29 15.03 29.05 15.04
CA GLU A 29 13.77 28.91 14.28
C GLU A 29 12.54 28.93 15.21
N ALA A 30 12.61 28.28 16.36
CA ALA A 30 11.54 28.30 17.36
C ALA A 30 11.27 29.72 17.87
N ARG A 31 12.31 30.53 18.13
CA ARG A 31 12.15 31.92 18.55
C ARG A 31 11.54 32.80 17.46
N GLU A 32 11.95 32.61 16.22
CA GLU A 32 11.38 33.33 15.08
C GLU A 32 9.90 32.97 14.86
N PHE A 33 9.58 31.69 14.98
CA PHE A 33 8.21 31.19 14.91
C PHE A 33 7.33 31.77 16.03
N GLU A 34 7.83 31.80 17.27
CA GLU A 34 7.12 32.41 18.40
C GLU A 34 6.90 33.92 18.20
N ALA A 35 7.88 34.62 17.62
CA ALA A 35 7.73 36.03 17.26
C ALA A 35 6.65 36.24 16.17
N LYS A 36 6.57 35.33 15.19
CA LYS A 36 5.51 35.32 14.16
C LYS A 36 4.13 35.10 14.79
N LEU A 37 3.99 34.13 15.69
CA LEU A 37 2.75 33.88 16.45
C LEU A 37 2.36 35.05 17.37
N ALA A 38 3.33 35.78 17.90
CA ALA A 38 3.08 36.97 18.73
C ALA A 38 2.55 38.14 17.88
N SER A 39 3.07 38.32 16.67
CA SER A 39 2.71 39.43 15.79
C SER A 39 1.39 39.25 15.04
N SER A 40 0.94 38.01 14.79
CA SER A 40 -0.31 37.71 14.08
C SER A 40 -1.33 36.97 14.95
N PRO A 41 -2.49 37.59 15.26
CA PRO A 41 -3.59 36.90 15.94
C PRO A 41 -4.20 35.75 15.13
N GLU A 42 -4.17 35.84 13.80
CA GLU A 42 -4.71 34.83 12.88
C GLU A 42 -3.85 33.57 12.88
N GLU A 43 -2.53 33.72 12.71
CA GLU A 43 -1.57 32.62 12.77
C GLU A 43 -1.66 31.89 14.11
N ARG A 44 -1.86 32.63 15.20
CA ARG A 44 -2.07 32.06 16.53
C ARG A 44 -3.33 31.21 16.60
N ALA A 45 -4.43 31.64 15.98
CA ALA A 45 -5.67 30.86 15.96
C ALA A 45 -5.49 29.57 15.16
N ASN A 46 -4.82 29.64 14.00
CA ASN A 46 -4.54 28.48 13.15
C ASN A 46 -3.66 27.46 13.85
N PHE A 47 -2.55 27.91 14.47
CA PHE A 47 -1.68 27.03 15.26
C PHE A 47 -2.42 26.37 16.44
N GLN A 48 -3.27 27.11 17.15
CA GLN A 48 -4.08 26.56 18.26
C GLN A 48 -5.09 25.51 17.79
N ALA A 49 -5.70 25.70 16.62
CA ALA A 49 -6.60 24.71 16.03
C ALA A 49 -5.87 23.40 15.66
N MET A 50 -4.68 23.51 15.06
CA MET A 50 -3.82 22.36 14.74
C MET A 50 -3.38 21.63 16.02
N LYS A 51 -2.84 22.38 16.99
CA LYS A 51 -2.42 21.82 18.30
C LYS A 51 -3.56 21.07 18.99
N LYS A 52 -4.76 21.63 19.01
CA LYS A 52 -5.94 20.98 19.60
C LYS A 52 -6.28 19.67 18.89
N THR A 53 -6.12 19.62 17.57
CA THR A 53 -6.36 18.39 16.77
C THR A 53 -5.35 17.31 17.14
N TRP A 54 -4.08 17.68 17.30
CA TRP A 54 -3.03 16.77 17.81
C TRP A 54 -3.34 16.26 19.22
N GLU A 55 -3.75 17.14 20.14
CA GLU A 55 -4.16 16.75 21.50
C GLU A 55 -5.36 15.80 21.49
N MET A 56 -6.26 15.87 20.50
CA MET A 56 -7.38 14.92 20.37
C MET A 56 -6.90 13.49 20.08
N LEU A 57 -5.75 13.32 19.42
CA LEU A 57 -5.19 12.00 19.13
C LEU A 57 -4.76 11.26 20.41
N ASP A 58 -4.42 11.99 21.48
CA ASP A 58 -4.07 11.38 22.77
C ASP A 58 -5.25 10.69 23.45
N TYR A 59 -6.48 11.05 23.09
CA TYR A 59 -7.69 10.42 23.59
C TYR A 59 -8.06 9.14 22.84
N LEU A 60 -7.29 8.75 21.81
CA LEU A 60 -7.56 7.52 21.09
C LEU A 60 -7.41 6.30 22.02
N PRO A 61 -8.36 5.36 21.98
CA PRO A 61 -8.32 4.18 22.84
C PRO A 61 -7.08 3.36 22.49
N LYS A 62 -6.20 3.19 23.49
CA LYS A 62 -5.04 2.30 23.36
C LYS A 62 -5.54 0.86 23.45
N PRO A 63 -5.38 0.04 22.39
CA PRO A 63 -5.83 -1.34 22.44
C PRO A 63 -5.05 -2.11 23.50
N ASP A 64 -5.77 -2.79 24.40
CA ASP A 64 -5.15 -3.70 25.36
C ASP A 64 -4.72 -4.98 24.62
N VAL A 65 -3.41 -5.16 24.49
CA VAL A 65 -2.84 -6.31 23.77
C VAL A 65 -2.92 -7.55 24.64
N THR A 66 -3.92 -8.39 24.36
CA THR A 66 -4.04 -9.70 25.03
C THR A 66 -2.94 -10.66 24.59
N MET A 67 -2.53 -11.57 25.49
CA MET A 67 -1.59 -12.65 25.18
C MET A 67 -2.02 -13.51 23.97
N ALA A 68 -3.33 -13.61 23.74
CA ALA A 68 -3.90 -14.31 22.58
C ALA A 68 -3.53 -13.65 21.24
N PHE A 69 -3.44 -12.31 21.19
CA PHE A 69 -3.02 -11.58 19.99
C PHE A 69 -1.56 -11.91 19.63
N THR A 70 -0.68 -11.94 20.63
CA THR A 70 0.73 -12.31 20.45
C THR A 70 0.89 -13.75 19.97
N ALA A 71 0.17 -14.70 20.59
CA ALA A 71 0.17 -16.10 20.18
C ALA A 71 -0.30 -16.27 18.72
N LYS A 72 -1.41 -15.63 18.36
CA LYS A 72 -1.96 -15.65 16.99
C LYS A 72 -1.02 -15.01 15.97
N THR A 73 -0.29 -13.97 16.36
CA THR A 73 0.70 -13.32 15.48
C THR A 73 1.90 -14.22 15.26
N MET A 74 2.40 -14.88 16.31
CA MET A 74 3.51 -15.82 16.20
C MET A 74 3.15 -17.05 15.36
N GLU A 75 1.93 -17.55 15.49
CA GLU A 75 1.41 -18.63 14.64
C GLU A 75 1.40 -18.23 13.15
N LYS A 76 0.89 -17.04 12.83
CA LYS A 76 0.89 -16.51 11.46
C LYS A 76 2.31 -16.31 10.91
N MET A 77 3.24 -15.80 11.71
CA MET A 77 4.64 -15.65 11.30
C MET A 77 5.29 -17.00 11.01
N ARG A 78 5.03 -18.04 11.82
CA ARG A 78 5.53 -19.40 11.56
C ARG A 78 4.97 -19.98 10.26
N ALA A 79 3.68 -19.76 9.97
CA ALA A 79 3.06 -20.20 8.72
C ALA A 79 3.69 -19.54 7.48
N LEU A 80 4.10 -18.26 7.58
CA LEU A 80 4.78 -17.54 6.49
C LEU A 80 6.27 -17.90 6.36
N SER A 81 6.91 -18.34 7.44
CA SER A 81 8.33 -18.73 7.46
C SER A 81 8.60 -20.13 6.89
N ASN A 82 7.56 -20.88 6.49
CA ASN A 82 7.69 -22.15 5.80
C ASN A 82 7.33 -22.03 4.30
N PRO A 83 8.04 -21.23 3.48
CA PRO A 83 8.02 -21.47 2.06
C PRO A 83 8.89 -22.70 1.81
N THR A 84 8.33 -23.90 1.94
CA THR A 84 8.90 -25.13 1.36
C THR A 84 8.76 -25.04 -0.17
N ILE A 85 9.40 -24.04 -0.78
CA ILE A 85 9.61 -24.01 -2.21
C ILE A 85 10.70 -25.05 -2.45
N ALA A 86 10.28 -26.24 -2.87
CA ALA A 86 11.17 -27.26 -3.38
C ALA A 86 11.81 -26.70 -4.66
N ILE A 87 12.94 -26.02 -4.52
CA ILE A 87 13.72 -25.54 -5.65
C ILE A 87 14.33 -26.79 -6.28
N LYS A 88 13.70 -27.27 -7.35
CA LYS A 88 14.21 -28.39 -8.16
C LYS A 88 15.56 -27.97 -8.72
N GLU A 89 16.64 -28.60 -8.25
CA GLU A 89 17.98 -28.38 -8.79
C GLU A 89 18.00 -28.77 -10.27
N TYR A 90 18.01 -27.76 -11.15
CA TYR A 90 18.34 -27.97 -12.56
C TYR A 90 19.86 -28.00 -12.69
N SER A 91 20.39 -29.17 -13.03
CA SER A 91 21.81 -29.36 -13.36
C SER A 91 22.14 -28.60 -14.64
N TYR A 92 22.88 -27.50 -14.49
CA TYR A 92 23.32 -26.64 -15.57
C TYR A 92 24.53 -27.25 -16.30
N GLY A 93 24.25 -28.07 -17.32
CA GLY A 93 25.23 -28.39 -18.37
C GLY A 93 25.58 -27.14 -19.18
N ASP A 94 26.87 -26.95 -19.45
CA ASP A 94 27.49 -25.89 -20.26
C ASP A 94 26.83 -24.50 -20.19
N ARG A 95 27.13 -23.77 -19.11
CA ARG A 95 26.76 -22.36 -18.83
C ARG A 95 27.01 -21.38 -19.98
N ARG A 96 27.85 -21.74 -20.96
CA ARG A 96 28.14 -20.92 -22.15
C ARG A 96 26.93 -20.76 -23.07
N LEU A 97 26.08 -21.78 -23.20
CA LEU A 97 24.90 -21.70 -24.07
C LEU A 97 23.79 -20.82 -23.49
N LEU A 98 23.64 -20.82 -22.16
CA LEU A 98 22.63 -20.01 -21.49
C LEU A 98 22.97 -18.53 -21.48
N VAL A 99 24.25 -18.19 -21.28
CA VAL A 99 24.70 -16.79 -21.37
C VAL A 99 24.48 -16.25 -22.79
N ALA A 100 24.76 -17.05 -23.82
CA ALA A 100 24.50 -16.67 -25.21
C ALA A 100 22.99 -16.46 -25.49
N ALA A 101 22.13 -17.32 -24.96
CA ALA A 101 20.68 -17.20 -25.12
C ALA A 101 20.12 -15.96 -24.42
N VAL A 102 20.59 -15.65 -23.20
CA VAL A 102 20.18 -14.44 -22.46
C VAL A 102 20.60 -13.16 -23.19
N LEU A 103 21.82 -13.11 -23.73
CA LEU A 103 22.29 -11.95 -24.50
C LEU A 103 21.49 -11.75 -25.79
N LEU A 104 21.09 -12.83 -26.46
CA LEU A 104 20.27 -12.77 -27.69
C LEU A 104 18.83 -12.29 -27.38
N ILE A 105 18.24 -12.75 -26.28
CA ILE A 105 16.93 -12.28 -25.80
C ILE A 105 16.97 -10.80 -25.43
N LEU A 106 18.04 -10.32 -24.76
CA LEU A 106 18.21 -8.90 -24.42
C LEU A 106 18.37 -8.02 -25.67
N PHE A 107 19.09 -8.48 -26.69
CA PHE A 107 19.34 -7.72 -27.90
C PHE A 107 18.07 -7.58 -28.78
N VAL A 108 17.29 -8.65 -28.91
CA VAL A 108 16.02 -8.63 -29.65
C VAL A 108 14.91 -7.93 -28.84
N GLY A 109 14.85 -8.16 -27.52
CA GLY A 109 13.88 -7.53 -26.63
C GLY A 109 14.09 -6.01 -26.47
N GLY A 110 15.34 -5.55 -26.38
CA GLY A 110 15.68 -4.13 -26.22
C GLY A 110 15.27 -3.27 -27.43
N PHE A 111 15.43 -3.79 -28.65
CA PHE A 111 15.07 -3.06 -29.88
C PHE A 111 13.56 -3.11 -30.19
N GLY A 112 12.88 -4.20 -29.84
CA GLY A 112 11.43 -4.35 -30.03
C GLY A 112 10.58 -3.55 -29.04
N ILE A 113 11.01 -3.43 -27.78
CA ILE A 113 10.26 -2.72 -26.73
C ILE A 113 10.37 -1.19 -26.89
N GLY A 114 11.54 -0.68 -27.31
CA GLY A 114 11.76 0.76 -27.48
C GLY A 114 10.88 1.43 -28.55
N SER A 115 10.47 0.69 -29.59
CA SER A 115 9.64 1.23 -30.68
C SER A 115 8.13 1.04 -30.47
N TYR A 116 7.70 0.10 -29.61
CA TYR A 116 6.28 -0.19 -29.38
C TYR A 116 5.71 0.43 -28.09
N SER A 117 6.55 0.78 -27.11
CA SER A 117 6.10 1.28 -25.79
C SER A 117 5.40 2.64 -25.81
N LEU A 118 5.63 3.48 -26.83
CA LEU A 118 5.00 4.81 -26.94
C LEU A 118 3.51 4.78 -27.33
N ARG A 119 2.93 3.61 -27.63
CA ARG A 119 1.52 3.50 -28.07
C ARG A 119 0.60 2.71 -27.13
N LYS A 120 1.11 2.09 -26.06
CA LYS A 120 0.34 1.09 -25.28
C LYS A 120 0.05 1.44 -23.81
N THR A 121 0.33 2.66 -23.37
CA THR A 121 0.09 3.06 -21.98
C THR A 121 -1.37 3.37 -21.65
N VAL A 122 -2.26 3.47 -22.67
CA VAL A 122 -3.66 3.89 -22.47
C VAL A 122 -4.62 2.71 -22.16
N SER A 123 -4.21 1.44 -22.32
CA SER A 123 -5.13 0.29 -22.18
C SER A 123 -5.08 -0.46 -20.84
N ILE A 124 -4.13 -0.15 -19.95
CA ILE A 124 -3.94 -0.89 -18.69
C ILE A 124 -4.97 -0.46 -17.63
N GLU A 125 -5.29 0.83 -17.55
CA GLU A 125 -6.21 1.37 -16.54
C GLU A 125 -7.63 0.85 -16.73
N GLU A 126 -8.07 0.69 -17.98
CA GLU A 126 -9.43 0.25 -18.30
C GLU A 126 -9.68 -1.23 -17.97
N GLU A 127 -8.64 -2.07 -18.05
CA GLU A 127 -8.69 -3.49 -17.67
C GLU A 127 -8.63 -3.67 -16.15
N ILE A 128 -7.83 -2.86 -15.46
CA ILE A 128 -7.74 -2.86 -13.99
C ILE A 128 -9.04 -2.36 -13.36
N ILE A 129 -9.67 -1.32 -13.93
CA ILE A 129 -10.95 -0.79 -13.44
C ILE A 129 -12.08 -1.81 -13.66
N ARG A 130 -12.16 -2.47 -14.82
CA ARG A 130 -13.17 -3.52 -15.08
C ARG A 130 -13.04 -4.73 -14.16
N ASN A 131 -11.81 -5.10 -13.81
CA ASN A 131 -11.52 -6.28 -13.01
C ASN A 131 -11.18 -5.95 -11.55
N PHE A 132 -11.47 -4.73 -11.08
CA PHE A 132 -11.09 -4.24 -9.75
C PHE A 132 -11.52 -5.20 -8.63
N GLY A 133 -12.74 -5.74 -8.71
CA GLY A 133 -13.26 -6.69 -7.72
C GLY A 133 -12.47 -8.01 -7.62
N LEU A 134 -11.80 -8.43 -8.70
CA LEU A 134 -10.90 -9.59 -8.71
C LEU A 134 -9.56 -9.27 -8.05
N TYR A 135 -9.06 -8.04 -8.22
CA TYR A 135 -7.81 -7.58 -7.62
C TYR A 135 -7.95 -7.27 -6.14
N GLU A 136 -9.07 -6.67 -5.72
CA GLU A 136 -9.36 -6.37 -4.31
C GLU A 136 -9.45 -7.66 -3.48
N ASN A 137 -10.12 -8.68 -4.02
CA ASN A 137 -10.33 -9.96 -3.33
C ASN A 137 -9.32 -11.05 -3.73
N LYS A 138 -8.18 -10.66 -4.31
CA LYS A 138 -7.14 -11.57 -4.82
C LYS A 138 -6.75 -12.66 -3.81
N LYS A 139 -6.65 -12.29 -2.53
CA LYS A 139 -6.29 -13.21 -1.44
C LYS A 139 -7.34 -14.29 -1.19
N ILE A 140 -8.61 -14.00 -1.44
CA ILE A 140 -9.72 -14.96 -1.29
C ILE A 140 -9.68 -15.96 -2.45
N TYR A 141 -9.40 -15.49 -3.66
CA TYR A 141 -9.30 -16.35 -4.85
C TYR A 141 -8.03 -17.22 -4.86
N GLU A 142 -6.91 -16.74 -4.31
CA GLU A 142 -5.67 -17.52 -4.18
C GLU A 142 -5.80 -18.72 -3.22
N GLN A 143 -6.73 -18.66 -2.26
CA GLN A 143 -6.99 -19.77 -1.34
C GLN A 143 -7.81 -20.89 -1.99
N ILE A 144 -8.41 -20.64 -3.16
CA ILE A 144 -9.28 -21.58 -3.84
C ILE A 144 -8.46 -22.35 -4.87
N GLU A 145 -8.18 -23.62 -4.58
CA GLU A 145 -7.24 -24.44 -5.36
C GLU A 145 -7.69 -24.72 -6.80
N ASN A 146 -9.00 -24.63 -7.12
CA ASN A 146 -9.51 -24.93 -8.46
C ASN A 146 -10.80 -24.16 -8.81
N ILE A 147 -10.90 -23.71 -10.06
CA ILE A 147 -12.09 -23.08 -10.66
C ILE A 147 -13.31 -24.04 -10.66
N GLU A 148 -13.11 -25.35 -10.74
CA GLU A 148 -14.21 -26.32 -10.60
C GLU A 148 -14.92 -26.24 -9.24
N PHE A 149 -14.21 -25.89 -8.17
CA PHE A 149 -14.79 -25.70 -6.84
C PHE A 149 -15.73 -24.50 -6.81
N LEU A 150 -15.33 -23.38 -7.43
CA LEU A 150 -16.17 -22.18 -7.56
C LEU A 150 -17.46 -22.47 -8.32
N LYS A 151 -17.38 -23.25 -9.39
CA LYS A 151 -18.57 -23.68 -10.16
C LYS A 151 -19.50 -24.60 -9.37
N LYS A 152 -18.97 -25.42 -8.46
CA LYS A 152 -19.78 -26.24 -7.55
C LYS A 152 -20.41 -25.42 -6.43
N LEU A 153 -19.81 -24.28 -6.06
CA LEU A 153 -20.35 -23.37 -5.05
C LEU A 153 -21.57 -22.58 -5.58
N ASP A 154 -21.57 -22.29 -6.88
CA ASP A 154 -22.68 -21.64 -7.59
C ASP A 154 -23.83 -22.61 -7.92
N ALA A 155 -23.76 -23.86 -7.44
CA ALA A 155 -24.86 -24.81 -7.56
C ALA A 155 -25.84 -24.62 -6.38
N PRO A 156 -27.08 -24.15 -6.63
CA PRO A 156 -28.06 -23.89 -5.58
C PRO A 156 -28.50 -25.15 -4.81
N ASP A 157 -28.23 -26.35 -5.33
CA ASP A 157 -28.59 -27.63 -4.70
C ASP A 157 -27.62 -28.08 -3.58
N LEU A 158 -26.42 -27.49 -3.46
CA LEU A 158 -25.46 -27.90 -2.41
C LEU A 158 -25.67 -27.18 -1.07
N PHE A 159 -26.47 -26.12 -1.05
CA PHE A 159 -26.74 -25.30 0.14
C PHE A 159 -28.24 -25.23 0.45
N GLY A 160 -28.84 -26.40 0.65
CA GLY A 160 -30.06 -26.58 1.46
C GLY A 160 -31.40 -26.58 0.71
N GLN A 161 -32.01 -27.76 0.62
CA GLN A 161 -33.40 -27.93 1.10
C GLN A 161 -33.31 -28.69 2.42
N ASP A 162 -33.76 -28.07 3.51
CA ASP A 162 -33.96 -28.74 4.80
C ASP A 162 -35.02 -29.85 4.67
N PRO A 163 -34.85 -31.01 5.33
CA PRO A 163 -35.88 -32.03 5.37
C PRO A 163 -37.02 -31.57 6.30
N SER A 164 -38.11 -31.09 5.72
CA SER A 164 -39.34 -30.77 6.44
C SER A 164 -40.57 -31.23 5.65
N GLY A 165 -41.14 -32.37 6.06
CA GLY A 165 -42.57 -32.65 5.84
C GLY A 165 -42.91 -33.91 5.04
N LEU A 166 -42.82 -35.08 5.68
CA LEU A 166 -43.92 -36.04 5.91
C LEU A 166 -43.42 -37.27 6.69
#